data_AF-A0A1Y2WPA2-F1
#
_entry.id   AF-A0A1Y2WPA2-F1
#
_cell.length_a   1.000
_cell.length_b   1.000
_cell.length_c   1.000
_cell.angle_alpha   90.00
_cell.angle_beta   90.00
_cell.angle_gamma   90.00
#
_symmetry.space_group_name_H-M   'P 1'
#
loop_
_entity.id
_entity.type
_entity.pdbx_description
1 polymer ?
#
loop_
_entity_poly.entity_id
_entity_poly.type
_entity_poly.pdbx_seq_one_letter_code
_entity_poly.pdbx_strand_id
1 'polypeptide(L)'
;MWNFRFFALAGLFALGNSLPQYQPSDGDLKPWEVTSLSTFSPSGRPGNSPLAHLWATITNPSSIPAGSGASFEPSTANCIVEWTWYGDEPYGRTVDCTTGGNQTAFSDSTSKWTIEILKADSDHPSPTEDFDVKFTLTANLTSNGEDYYKVFAGTQHFAIGENMRGTCGGSGVCSWNLMEESTPVLVEPTLIASS
;
A
#
# COMPACT_ATOMS: atom_id res chain seq x y z
N MET A 1 18.13 -42.12 60.43
CA MET A 1 16.92 -41.28 60.58
C MET A 1 17.15 -39.91 59.95
N TRP A 2 16.94 -39.74 58.64
CA TRP A 2 16.86 -38.43 58.00
C TRP A 2 15.71 -38.46 56.99
N ASN A 3 14.63 -37.75 57.30
CA ASN A 3 13.40 -37.66 56.51
C ASN A 3 13.48 -36.42 55.60
N PHE A 4 13.54 -36.61 54.29
CA PHE A 4 13.37 -35.52 53.32
C PHE A 4 11.90 -35.44 52.90
N ARG A 5 11.27 -34.29 53.19
CA ARG A 5 9.91 -33.97 52.74
C ARG A 5 9.99 -33.28 51.38
N PHE A 6 9.43 -33.90 50.35
CA PHE A 6 9.16 -33.26 49.07
C PHE A 6 7.85 -32.46 49.17
N PHE A 7 7.91 -31.15 48.93
CA PHE A 7 6.71 -30.33 48.71
C PHE A 7 6.41 -30.33 47.21
N ALA A 8 5.25 -30.88 46.84
CA ALA A 8 4.71 -30.79 45.49
C ALA A 8 4.02 -29.43 45.29
N LEU A 9 4.53 -28.61 44.36
CA LEU A 9 3.87 -27.41 43.87
C LEU A 9 2.92 -27.81 42.74
N ALA A 10 1.62 -27.75 43.00
CA ALA A 10 0.59 -27.90 41.98
C ALA A 10 0.44 -26.57 41.21
N GLY A 11 0.92 -26.52 39.97
CA GLY A 11 0.69 -25.41 39.05
C GLY A 11 -0.71 -25.50 38.45
N LEU A 12 -1.53 -24.47 38.67
CA LEU A 12 -2.80 -24.29 37.94
C LEU A 12 -2.50 -23.89 36.49
N PHE A 13 -2.85 -24.77 35.55
CA PHE A 13 -2.94 -24.42 34.13
C PHE A 13 -4.29 -23.74 33.87
N ALA A 14 -4.27 -22.44 33.58
CA ALA A 14 -5.44 -21.73 33.09
C ALA A 14 -5.68 -22.14 31.62
N LEU A 15 -6.77 -22.89 31.38
CA LEU A 15 -7.28 -23.17 30.04
C LEU A 15 -7.94 -21.90 29.50
N GLY A 16 -7.16 -21.04 28.86
CA GLY A 16 -7.69 -19.96 28.04
C GLY A 16 -8.36 -20.58 26.81
N ASN A 17 -9.69 -20.55 26.77
CA ASN A 17 -10.44 -20.84 25.55
C ASN A 17 -10.11 -19.74 24.52
N SER A 18 -9.14 -19.99 23.64
CA SER A 18 -8.94 -19.19 22.45
C SER A 18 -10.16 -19.40 21.55
N LEU A 19 -11.03 -18.39 21.49
CA LEU A 19 -12.08 -18.36 20.46
C LEU A 19 -11.41 -18.47 19.09
N PRO A 20 -11.97 -19.25 18.15
CA PRO A 20 -11.44 -19.27 16.79
C PRO A 20 -11.50 -17.84 16.24
N GLN A 21 -10.33 -17.25 15.95
CA GLN A 21 -10.27 -16.05 15.14
C GLN A 21 -10.86 -16.40 13.78
N TYR A 22 -12.01 -15.81 13.47
CA TYR A 22 -12.51 -15.76 12.10
C TYR A 22 -11.46 -14.99 11.29
N GLN A 23 -10.58 -15.71 10.59
CA GLN A 23 -9.90 -15.14 9.44
C GLN A 23 -10.92 -15.18 8.30
N PRO A 24 -11.38 -14.02 7.80
CA PRO A 24 -12.10 -14.00 6.53
C PRO A 24 -11.25 -14.77 5.53
N SER A 25 -11.81 -15.77 4.84
CA SER A 25 -11.06 -16.44 3.79
C SER A 25 -10.65 -15.39 2.76
N ASP A 26 -9.35 -15.25 2.51
CA ASP A 26 -8.74 -14.32 1.54
C ASP A 26 -9.25 -14.45 0.09
N GLY A 27 -10.27 -15.29 -0.15
CA GLY A 27 -10.69 -15.76 -1.47
C GLY A 27 -11.41 -14.76 -2.38
N ASP A 28 -11.65 -13.52 -1.98
CA ASP A 28 -12.43 -12.55 -2.78
C ASP A 28 -11.77 -11.17 -2.94
N LEU A 29 -10.55 -10.95 -2.44
CA LEU A 29 -9.86 -9.70 -2.74
C LEU A 29 -9.40 -9.71 -4.19
N LYS A 30 -9.98 -8.83 -5.02
CA LYS A 30 -9.46 -8.63 -6.38
C LYS A 30 -8.14 -7.85 -6.31
N PRO A 31 -7.21 -8.15 -7.23
CA PRO A 31 -6.01 -7.33 -7.38
C PRO A 31 -6.38 -5.87 -7.61
N TRP A 32 -5.64 -4.96 -7.00
CA TRP A 32 -5.76 -3.53 -7.28
C TRP A 32 -5.09 -3.20 -8.60
N GLU A 33 -5.53 -2.13 -9.23
CA GLU A 33 -5.10 -1.72 -10.55
C GLU A 33 -4.32 -0.41 -10.48
N VAL A 34 -3.03 -0.44 -10.78
CA VAL A 34 -2.24 0.76 -11.05
C VAL A 34 -2.43 1.11 -12.52
N THR A 35 -3.24 2.13 -12.79
CA THR A 35 -3.62 2.55 -14.15
C THR A 35 -2.74 3.67 -14.68
N SER A 36 -2.03 4.36 -13.80
CA SER A 36 -0.98 5.29 -14.19
C SER A 36 0.14 5.24 -13.16
N LEU A 37 1.37 5.30 -13.64
CA LEU A 37 2.54 5.58 -12.83
C LEU A 37 3.53 6.37 -13.68
N SER A 38 4.11 7.43 -13.10
CA SER A 38 5.17 8.19 -13.74
C SER A 38 6.15 8.72 -12.70
N THR A 39 7.40 8.83 -13.09
CA THR A 39 8.45 9.41 -12.28
C THR A 39 9.20 10.47 -13.08
N PHE A 40 9.71 11.46 -12.37
CA PHE A 40 10.50 12.54 -12.94
C PHE A 40 11.72 12.82 -12.08
N SER A 41 12.90 12.89 -12.71
CA SER A 41 14.12 13.39 -12.09
C SER A 41 14.54 14.71 -12.77
N PRO A 42 14.88 15.75 -11.98
CA PRO A 42 15.23 17.06 -12.51
C PRO A 42 16.66 17.09 -13.07
N SER A 43 16.95 18.15 -13.84
CA SER A 43 18.32 18.42 -14.27
C SER A 43 19.19 18.85 -13.08
N GLY A 44 20.49 18.53 -13.10
CA GLY A 44 21.46 19.10 -12.16
C GLY A 44 21.94 20.51 -12.47
N ARG A 45 21.35 21.19 -13.46
CA ARG A 45 21.80 22.52 -13.87
C ARG A 45 21.27 23.60 -12.91
N PRO A 46 22.09 24.59 -12.52
CA PRO A 46 21.66 25.70 -11.68
C PRO A 46 20.40 26.39 -12.20
N GLY A 47 19.48 26.74 -11.30
CA GLY A 47 18.24 27.45 -11.61
C GLY A 47 17.03 26.57 -11.95
N ASN A 48 17.18 25.25 -11.99
CA ASN A 48 16.05 24.31 -12.13
C ASN A 48 15.51 23.88 -10.76
N SER A 49 14.26 23.43 -10.73
CA SER A 49 13.68 22.80 -9.54
C SER A 49 14.54 21.59 -9.13
N PRO A 50 14.91 21.44 -7.86
CA PRO A 50 15.65 20.28 -7.38
C PRO A 50 14.73 19.10 -7.07
N LEU A 51 13.42 19.23 -7.33
CA LEU A 51 12.42 18.25 -6.93
C LEU A 51 12.28 17.12 -7.96
N ALA A 52 12.31 15.90 -7.45
CA ALA A 52 11.89 14.71 -8.14
C ALA A 52 10.49 14.31 -7.66
N HIS A 53 9.79 13.58 -8.52
CA HIS A 53 8.39 13.23 -8.30
C HIS A 53 8.11 11.79 -8.70
N LEU A 54 7.15 11.19 -8.01
CA LEU A 54 6.41 10.01 -8.44
C LEU A 54 4.92 10.34 -8.38
N TRP A 55 4.21 10.10 -9.47
CA TRP A 55 2.75 10.17 -9.55
C TRP A 55 2.21 8.78 -9.84
N ALA A 56 1.17 8.36 -9.13
CA ALA A 56 0.49 7.09 -9.39
C ALA A 56 -1.02 7.20 -9.20
N THR A 57 -1.78 6.47 -10.01
CA THR A 57 -3.22 6.25 -9.84
C THR A 57 -3.46 4.79 -9.53
N ILE A 58 -4.04 4.51 -8.37
CA ILE A 58 -4.37 3.17 -7.88
C ILE A 58 -5.88 3.04 -7.70
N THR A 59 -6.45 1.91 -8.10
CA THR A 59 -7.88 1.60 -7.95
C THR A 59 -8.07 0.25 -7.27
N ASN A 60 -8.90 0.21 -6.22
CA ASN A 60 -9.57 -1.02 -5.80
C ASN A 60 -10.88 -1.15 -6.63
N PRO A 61 -10.97 -2.12 -7.56
CA PRO A 61 -12.10 -2.21 -8.48
C PRO A 61 -13.34 -2.89 -7.88
N SER A 62 -13.21 -3.54 -6.71
CA SER A 62 -14.28 -4.34 -6.11
C SER A 62 -14.74 -3.80 -4.76
N SER A 63 -16.01 -4.04 -4.48
CA SER A 63 -16.51 -3.92 -3.12
C SER A 63 -15.90 -5.01 -2.24
N ILE A 64 -15.51 -4.64 -1.03
CA ILE A 64 -14.89 -5.56 -0.07
C ILE A 64 -15.89 -5.85 1.04
N PRO A 65 -16.24 -7.12 1.32
CA PRO A 65 -17.15 -7.44 2.41
C PRO A 65 -16.62 -6.91 3.75
N ALA A 66 -17.42 -6.11 4.45
CA ALA A 66 -17.11 -5.62 5.79
C ALA A 66 -17.53 -6.64 6.86
N GLY A 67 -18.67 -7.29 6.65
CA GLY A 67 -19.33 -8.20 7.59
C GLY A 67 -20.83 -7.92 7.63
N SER A 68 -21.64 -8.88 8.11
CA SER A 68 -23.09 -8.67 8.36
C SER A 68 -23.90 -8.09 7.17
N GLY A 69 -23.49 -8.38 5.93
CA GLY A 69 -24.12 -7.86 4.71
C GLY A 69 -23.70 -6.44 4.30
N ALA A 70 -22.82 -5.80 5.07
CA ALA A 70 -22.20 -4.52 4.75
C ALA A 70 -20.89 -4.74 3.94
N SER A 71 -20.56 -3.78 3.07
CA SER A 71 -19.36 -3.84 2.25
C SER A 71 -18.74 -2.45 2.06
N PHE A 72 -17.41 -2.40 2.00
CA PHE A 72 -16.66 -1.20 1.62
C PHE A 72 -16.77 -1.00 0.11
N GLU A 73 -16.95 0.23 -0.32
CA GLU A 73 -17.11 0.56 -1.74
C GLU A 73 -15.77 0.51 -2.50
N PRO A 74 -15.79 0.26 -3.83
CA PRO A 74 -14.63 0.51 -4.69
C PRO A 74 -14.09 1.92 -4.51
N SER A 75 -12.77 2.10 -4.66
CA SER A 75 -12.15 3.41 -4.51
C SER A 75 -10.93 3.58 -5.39
N THR A 76 -10.71 4.82 -5.82
CA THR A 76 -9.54 5.22 -6.62
C THR A 76 -8.82 6.34 -5.90
N ALA A 77 -7.50 6.36 -5.95
CA ALA A 77 -6.69 7.42 -5.40
C ALA A 77 -5.57 7.85 -6.34
N ASN A 78 -5.23 9.13 -6.27
CA ASN A 78 -4.08 9.74 -6.93
C ASN A 78 -3.04 10.06 -5.87
N CYS A 79 -1.86 9.48 -6.01
CA CYS A 79 -0.75 9.58 -5.09
C CYS A 79 0.35 10.44 -5.71
N ILE A 80 0.93 11.35 -4.93
CA ILE A 80 2.07 12.18 -5.34
C ILE A 80 3.13 12.10 -4.25
N VAL A 81 4.32 11.62 -4.60
CA VAL A 81 5.49 11.62 -3.73
C VAL A 81 6.50 12.60 -4.30
N GLU A 82 6.97 13.54 -3.48
CA GLU A 82 7.94 14.56 -3.88
C GLU A 82 9.15 14.56 -2.94
N TRP A 83 10.34 14.65 -3.50
CA TRP A 83 11.58 14.73 -2.71
C TRP A 83 12.65 15.55 -3.43
N THR A 84 13.65 16.00 -2.68
CA THR A 84 14.82 16.69 -3.25
C THR A 84 15.76 15.67 -3.87
N TRP A 85 16.02 15.76 -5.17
CA TRP A 85 16.82 14.79 -5.94
C TRP A 85 18.26 14.64 -5.42
N TYR A 86 18.85 15.73 -4.91
CA TYR A 86 20.21 15.75 -4.33
C TYR A 86 20.21 15.65 -2.80
N GLY A 87 19.07 15.26 -2.20
CA GLY A 87 18.91 15.11 -0.75
C GLY A 87 18.76 13.65 -0.34
N ASP A 88 17.99 13.42 0.72
CA ASP A 88 17.65 12.07 1.17
C ASP A 88 16.69 11.40 0.17
N GLU A 89 16.96 10.12 -0.13
CA GLU A 89 16.10 9.29 -0.96
C GLU A 89 14.72 9.13 -0.30
N PRO A 90 13.62 9.00 -1.08
CA PRO A 90 12.26 9.00 -0.54
C PRO A 90 11.85 7.67 0.12
N TYR A 91 12.79 6.73 0.26
CA TYR A 91 12.50 5.37 0.68
C TYR A 91 11.95 5.30 2.11
N GLY A 92 10.96 4.42 2.32
CA GLY A 92 10.39 4.15 3.64
C GLY A 92 9.46 5.25 4.17
N ARG A 93 9.16 6.28 3.35
CA ARG A 93 8.29 7.38 3.75
C ARG A 93 6.88 7.16 3.21
N THR A 94 5.92 7.02 4.13
CA THR A 94 4.49 6.99 3.81
C THR A 94 3.98 8.38 3.46
N VAL A 95 3.22 8.48 2.36
CA VAL A 95 2.55 9.71 1.92
C VAL A 95 1.06 9.43 1.72
N ASP A 96 0.21 10.35 2.17
CA ASP A 96 -1.23 10.28 1.96
C ASP A 96 -1.58 10.56 0.48
N CYS A 97 -2.47 9.74 -0.08
CA CYS A 97 -3.00 9.95 -1.43
C CYS A 97 -4.31 10.74 -1.40
N THR A 98 -4.60 11.43 -2.51
CA THR A 98 -5.89 12.08 -2.70
C THR A 98 -6.87 11.06 -3.27
N THR A 99 -7.85 10.62 -2.47
CA THR A 99 -8.91 9.71 -2.95
C THR A 99 -9.84 10.46 -3.91
N GLY A 100 -9.92 10.01 -5.16
CA GLY A 100 -10.82 10.50 -6.18
C GLY A 100 -11.96 9.51 -6.34
N GLY A 101 -13.03 9.68 -5.58
CA GLY A 101 -14.17 8.78 -5.64
C GLY A 101 -15.44 9.53 -5.27
N ASN A 102 -16.49 9.31 -6.06
CA ASN A 102 -17.85 9.71 -5.72
C ASN A 102 -18.22 8.97 -4.43
N GLN A 103 -17.97 9.57 -3.26
CA GLN A 103 -18.79 9.26 -2.10
C GLN A 103 -20.22 9.53 -2.55
N THR A 104 -20.94 8.48 -2.89
CA THR A 104 -22.38 8.58 -3.04
C THR A 104 -22.86 9.11 -1.71
N ALA A 105 -23.67 10.17 -1.70
CA ALA A 105 -24.13 10.85 -0.48
C ALA A 105 -24.88 9.95 0.52
N PHE A 106 -25.00 8.65 0.23
CA PHE A 106 -25.69 7.61 0.98
C PHE A 106 -24.78 6.49 1.48
N SER A 107 -23.45 6.54 1.23
CA SER A 107 -22.51 5.55 1.75
C SER A 107 -21.66 6.17 2.85
N ASP A 108 -21.76 5.61 4.06
CA ASP A 108 -20.89 5.93 5.20
C ASP A 108 -19.51 5.24 5.09
N SER A 109 -19.20 4.66 3.92
CA SER A 109 -17.88 4.09 3.63
C SER A 109 -16.87 5.19 3.34
N THR A 110 -15.71 5.11 3.99
CA THR A 110 -14.55 5.98 3.75
C THR A 110 -13.34 5.13 3.40
N SER A 111 -12.59 5.57 2.38
CA SER A 111 -11.36 4.92 1.92
C SER A 111 -10.20 5.90 1.95
N LYS A 112 -9.20 5.59 2.76
CA LYS A 112 -7.93 6.33 2.83
C LYS A 112 -6.83 5.49 2.19
N TRP A 113 -6.13 6.09 1.24
CA TRP A 113 -4.99 5.49 0.58
C TRP A 113 -3.69 6.15 1.02
N THR A 114 -2.64 5.35 1.16
CA THR A 114 -1.27 5.83 1.30
C THR A 114 -0.33 5.09 0.36
N ILE A 115 0.76 5.75 0.00
CA ILE A 115 1.82 5.24 -0.85
C ILE A 115 3.16 5.30 -0.10
N GLU A 116 4.03 4.34 -0.34
CA GLU A 116 5.39 4.29 0.19
C GLU A 116 6.32 3.77 -0.92
N ILE A 117 7.39 4.52 -1.22
CA ILE A 117 8.44 4.04 -2.12
C ILE A 117 9.39 3.17 -1.30
N LEU A 118 9.66 1.98 -1.80
CA LEU A 118 10.55 0.99 -1.21
C LEU A 118 11.75 0.77 -2.14
N LYS A 119 12.88 0.42 -1.53
CA LYS A 119 14.08 0.07 -2.28
C LYS A 119 13.85 -1.31 -2.91
N ALA A 120 14.03 -1.41 -4.23
CA ALA A 120 13.97 -2.69 -4.92
C ALA A 120 15.11 -3.61 -4.45
N ASP A 121 14.86 -4.92 -4.47
CA ASP A 121 15.88 -5.94 -4.29
C ASP A 121 16.62 -6.18 -5.61
N SER A 122 17.44 -5.19 -6.00
CA SER A 122 18.23 -5.22 -7.24
C SER A 122 19.67 -4.73 -7.01
N ASP A 123 20.54 -4.93 -8.01
CA ASP A 123 21.94 -4.48 -7.95
C ASP A 123 22.06 -2.94 -7.99
N HIS A 124 21.07 -2.25 -8.59
CA HIS A 124 21.09 -0.81 -8.86
C HIS A 124 19.72 -0.15 -8.61
N PRO A 125 19.18 -0.22 -7.38
CA PRO A 125 17.88 0.36 -7.07
C PRO A 125 17.91 1.88 -7.20
N SER A 126 16.83 2.44 -7.72
CA SER A 126 16.68 3.87 -7.98
C SER A 126 15.23 4.30 -7.80
N PRO A 127 14.94 5.36 -7.03
CA PRO A 127 13.56 5.76 -6.70
C PRO A 127 12.77 6.28 -7.91
N THR A 128 13.41 6.37 -9.08
CA THR A 128 12.77 6.74 -10.35
C THR A 128 12.89 5.68 -11.44
N GLU A 129 13.74 4.66 -11.28
CA GLU A 129 14.10 3.76 -12.38
C GLU A 129 13.91 2.28 -12.05
N ASP A 130 14.05 1.91 -10.79
CA ASP A 130 14.00 0.53 -10.29
C ASP A 130 13.65 0.55 -8.80
N PHE A 131 12.38 0.38 -8.48
CA PHE A 131 11.84 0.54 -7.14
C PHE A 131 10.58 -0.30 -6.93
N ASP A 132 10.28 -0.54 -5.65
CA ASP A 132 9.02 -1.12 -5.25
C ASP A 132 8.09 -0.02 -4.73
N VAL A 133 6.79 -0.18 -4.91
CA VAL A 133 5.78 0.70 -4.32
C VAL A 133 4.84 -0.12 -3.48
N LYS A 134 4.70 0.28 -2.22
CA LYS A 134 3.69 -0.26 -1.32
C LYS A 134 2.49 0.68 -1.25
N PHE A 135 1.34 0.14 -1.59
CA PHE A 135 0.04 0.79 -1.44
C PHE A 135 -0.64 0.25 -0.17
N THR A 136 -1.26 1.14 0.60
CA THR A 136 -2.09 0.75 1.75
C THR A 136 -3.46 1.38 1.62
N LEU A 137 -4.51 0.56 1.76
CA LEU A 137 -5.90 0.98 1.80
C LEU A 137 -6.43 0.76 3.22
N THR A 138 -6.85 1.85 3.86
CA THR A 138 -7.63 1.81 5.09
C THR A 138 -9.09 2.10 4.75
N ALA A 139 -9.96 1.12 4.98
CA ALA A 139 -11.39 1.23 4.75
C ALA A 139 -12.14 1.26 6.09
N ASN A 140 -13.01 2.25 6.27
CA ASN A 140 -13.90 2.36 7.42
C ASN A 140 -15.35 2.45 6.93
N LEU A 141 -16.27 1.87 7.67
CA LEU A 141 -17.70 1.90 7.36
C LEU A 141 -18.48 1.84 8.66
N THR A 142 -19.42 2.76 8.85
CA THR A 142 -20.42 2.64 9.91
C THR A 142 -21.72 2.11 9.31
N SER A 143 -22.24 0.99 9.80
CA SER A 143 -23.50 0.41 9.31
C SER A 143 -24.32 -0.11 10.48
N ASN A 144 -25.59 0.32 10.58
CA ASN A 144 -26.51 -0.06 11.66
C ASN A 144 -25.97 0.20 13.08
N GLY A 145 -25.13 1.23 13.24
CA GLY A 145 -24.50 1.57 14.53
C GLY A 145 -23.29 0.71 14.90
N GLU A 146 -22.84 -0.17 14.00
CA GLU A 146 -21.58 -0.90 14.11
C GLU A 146 -20.52 -0.28 13.19
N ASP A 147 -19.30 -0.16 13.71
CA ASP A 147 -18.14 0.32 12.95
C ASP A 147 -17.32 -0.87 12.45
N TYR A 148 -17.06 -0.87 11.15
CA TYR A 148 -16.23 -1.85 10.48
C TYR A 148 -14.95 -1.19 10.00
N TYR A 149 -13.84 -1.89 10.19
CA TYR A 149 -12.52 -1.40 9.83
C TYR A 149 -11.70 -2.50 9.18
N LYS A 150 -11.04 -2.19 8.06
CA LYS A 150 -10.04 -3.06 7.47
C LYS A 150 -8.86 -2.28 6.91
N VAL A 151 -7.66 -2.83 7.06
CA VAL A 151 -6.42 -2.34 6.46
C VAL A 151 -5.88 -3.40 5.54
N PHE A 152 -5.61 -3.00 4.32
CA PHE A 152 -5.00 -3.83 3.30
C PHE A 152 -3.69 -3.22 2.85
N ALA A 153 -2.72 -4.06 2.48
CA ALA A 153 -1.49 -3.61 1.86
C ALA A 153 -1.10 -4.52 0.70
N GLY A 154 -0.52 -3.94 -0.34
CA GLY A 154 0.06 -4.66 -1.46
C GLY A 154 1.28 -3.92 -1.96
N THR A 155 2.27 -4.67 -2.43
CA THR A 155 3.52 -4.14 -2.98
C THR A 155 3.65 -4.54 -4.43
N GLN A 156 4.20 -3.65 -5.26
CA GLN A 156 4.49 -3.97 -6.65
C GLN A 156 5.78 -3.32 -7.12
N HIS A 157 6.48 -4.04 -7.99
CA HIS A 157 7.74 -3.66 -8.60
C HIS A 157 7.55 -2.80 -9.84
N PHE A 158 8.40 -1.79 -10.01
CA PHE A 158 8.42 -0.90 -11.16
C PHE A 158 9.85 -0.64 -11.62
N ALA A 159 10.14 -1.03 -12.87
CA ALA A 159 11.46 -0.92 -13.44
C ALA A 159 11.44 -0.56 -14.94
N ILE A 160 12.45 0.21 -15.37
CA ILE A 160 12.66 0.55 -16.78
C ILE A 160 13.03 -0.71 -17.56
N GLY A 161 12.33 -0.94 -18.66
CA GLY A 161 12.53 -2.12 -19.51
C GLY A 161 11.68 -3.32 -19.10
N GLU A 162 11.01 -3.25 -17.94
CA GLU A 162 10.02 -4.25 -17.52
C GLU A 162 8.60 -3.76 -17.73
N ASN A 163 8.14 -2.82 -16.89
CA ASN A 163 6.81 -2.21 -16.97
C ASN A 163 6.87 -0.68 -17.12
N MET A 164 8.05 -0.07 -17.04
CA MET A 164 8.26 1.35 -17.29
C MET A 164 9.08 1.60 -18.57
N ARG A 165 8.80 2.73 -19.23
CA ARG A 165 9.59 3.28 -20.34
C ARG A 165 9.64 4.79 -20.29
N GLY A 166 10.62 5.37 -20.97
CA GLY A 166 10.76 6.82 -21.02
C GLY A 166 12.05 7.26 -21.66
N THR A 167 12.51 8.46 -21.30
CA THR A 167 13.71 9.04 -21.88
C THR A 167 14.40 10.01 -20.93
N CYS A 168 15.72 10.13 -21.10
CA CYS A 168 16.53 11.17 -20.48
C CYS A 168 16.97 12.18 -21.53
N GLY A 169 16.79 13.46 -21.23
CA GLY A 169 17.38 14.54 -22.01
C GLY A 169 18.88 14.69 -21.71
N GLY A 170 19.63 15.31 -22.64
CA GLY A 170 21.07 15.57 -22.47
C GLY A 170 21.43 16.51 -21.31
N SER A 171 20.44 17.08 -20.61
CA SER A 171 20.60 17.84 -19.37
C SER A 171 20.52 16.99 -18.10
N GLY A 172 20.28 15.68 -18.22
CA GLY A 172 20.09 14.77 -17.08
C GLY A 172 18.67 14.75 -16.52
N VAL A 173 17.72 15.44 -17.16
CA VAL A 173 16.29 15.31 -16.83
C VAL A 173 15.80 13.97 -17.37
N CYS A 174 15.21 13.13 -16.53
CA CYS A 174 14.58 11.90 -16.99
C CYS A 174 13.10 11.89 -16.63
N SER A 175 12.29 11.30 -17.52
CA SER A 175 10.89 11.02 -17.26
C SER A 175 10.60 9.60 -17.69
N TRP A 176 10.02 8.85 -16.77
CA TRP A 176 9.66 7.45 -16.94
C TRP A 176 8.18 7.28 -16.64
N ASN A 177 7.50 6.44 -17.42
CA ASN A 177 6.06 6.23 -17.34
C ASN A 177 5.77 4.75 -17.46
N LEU A 178 4.66 4.34 -16.86
CA LEU A 178 4.10 3.02 -17.05
C LEU A 178 3.82 2.78 -18.54
N MET A 179 4.18 1.60 -19.02
CA MET A 179 3.93 1.18 -20.39
C MET A 179 2.45 0.88 -20.60
N GLU A 180 1.93 1.23 -21.78
CA GLU A 180 0.53 1.00 -22.13
C GLU A 180 0.22 -0.50 -22.12
N GLU A 181 1.15 -1.31 -22.64
CA GLU A 181 1.09 -2.77 -22.66
C GLU A 181 1.14 -3.43 -21.27
N SER A 182 1.63 -2.70 -20.26
CA SER A 182 1.69 -3.16 -18.86
C SER A 182 0.53 -2.60 -18.01
N THR A 183 -0.37 -1.82 -18.61
CA THR A 183 -1.46 -1.15 -17.88
C THR A 183 -2.77 -1.96 -17.96
N PRO A 184 -3.46 -2.24 -16.84
CA PRO A 184 -3.06 -1.93 -15.47
C PRO A 184 -2.00 -2.90 -14.94
N VAL A 185 -1.12 -2.41 -14.07
CA VAL A 185 -0.28 -3.30 -13.26
C VAL A 185 -1.11 -3.75 -12.06
N LEU A 186 -1.21 -5.07 -11.88
CA LEU A 186 -1.97 -5.67 -10.80
C LEU A 186 -1.16 -5.70 -9.50
N VAL A 187 -1.78 -5.31 -8.39
CA VAL A 187 -1.19 -5.35 -7.05
C VAL A 187 -2.03 -6.29 -6.20
N GLU A 188 -1.43 -7.34 -5.66
CA GLU A 188 -2.13 -8.31 -4.82
C GLU A 188 -2.25 -7.77 -3.38
N PRO A 189 -3.46 -7.42 -2.91
CA PRO A 189 -3.63 -6.92 -1.56
C PRO A 189 -3.69 -8.05 -0.55
N THR A 190 -3.18 -7.78 0.64
CA THR A 190 -3.26 -8.67 1.81
C THR A 190 -3.93 -7.93 2.96
N LEU A 191 -4.80 -8.62 3.70
CA LEU A 191 -5.41 -8.08 4.91
C LEU A 191 -4.35 -8.00 6.02
N ILE A 192 -4.12 -6.80 6.54
CA ILE A 192 -3.13 -6.53 7.61
C ILE A 192 -3.81 -6.35 8.96
N ALA A 193 -4.99 -5.74 8.99
CA ALA A 193 -5.76 -5.51 10.21
C ALA A 193 -7.26 -5.44 9.93
N SER A 194 -8.07 -5.81 10.91
CA SER A 194 -9.52 -5.62 10.87
C SER A 194 -10.12 -5.53 12.28
N SER A 195 -11.25 -4.85 12.40
CA SER A 195 -12.13 -4.92 13.58
C SER A 195 -13.59 -5.06 13.17
#